data_AF-A0A0P7TQ13-F1
#
_entry.id   AF-A0A0P7TQ13-F1
#
_cell.length_a   1.000
_cell.length_b   1.000
_cell.length_c   1.000
_cell.angle_alpha   90.00
_cell.angle_beta   90.00
_cell.angle_gamma   90.00
#
_symmetry.space_group_name_H-M   'P 1'
#
loop_
_entity.id
_entity.type
_entity.pdbx_description
1 polymer ?
#
loop_
_entity_poly.entity_id
_entity_poly.type
_entity_poly.pdbx_seq_one_letter_code
_entity_poly.pdbx_strand_id
1 'polypeptide(L)'
;MLEDYVQETIQEQNKLAISSDRLMQIQQCELVLIHTYPFGEETLVSDRPKKEISPVLTSEVHSVRAGRHLASKLNILVQQHFDLASTTITNIPMKEEQHANTSANYDVELLHHRDAHMEFIKSGDLHPAGSTSRDSGLKETVTLKWCTPRTNSVELHFCTGAYRISPVDVNSRPSSCLTNFLLNGRSVLLEQPRKSGSKVISHMLSSHGGEIFLHVLNCTRSTLEDPPSISEGCGGRVTDYRITDFGEFMRENRLTPFPDVQGSEVAGKVPLERAKRQLERHTRYWPMIISQTTIFNMQAVVPLASLIVKESLTEEDVLTCQKTIYNLVDMERKNDPLPISTVGTRGKGPKRDEQYRIMWNELETLVRTHMGSSERHQRVLDCVLACRSKPPEEEDRKKRGRKREDREDKGEKNGKDSESERSWQESERLKAALERDREELAEAEVIKDSPDSPEPLNKKPRLEVEDVQPAEKAKGPVSLLTMWTNRINTANSRKHQEFAGRVNSVNNKAELYQHLKDENGMDPHENGKAMR
;
A
#
# COMPACT_ATOMS: atom_id res chain seq x y z
N MET A 1 -42.42 -27.37 -28.28
CA MET A 1 -41.71 -27.50 -29.58
C MET A 1 -40.36 -26.80 -29.55
N LEU A 2 -40.26 -25.46 -29.49
CA LEU A 2 -38.94 -24.78 -29.51
C LEU A 2 -38.05 -25.18 -28.33
N GLU A 3 -38.63 -25.25 -27.13
CA GLU A 3 -37.92 -25.70 -25.91
C GLU A 3 -37.40 -27.13 -26.03
N ASP A 4 -38.23 -28.03 -26.58
CA ASP A 4 -37.88 -29.44 -26.76
C ASP A 4 -36.71 -29.56 -27.75
N TYR A 5 -36.73 -28.81 -28.86
CA TYR A 5 -35.61 -28.78 -29.81
C TYR A 5 -34.31 -28.28 -29.17
N VAL A 6 -34.37 -27.24 -28.34
CA VAL A 6 -33.18 -26.74 -27.63
C VAL A 6 -32.67 -27.78 -26.61
N GLN A 7 -33.57 -28.43 -25.88
CA GLN A 7 -33.22 -29.50 -24.95
C GLN A 7 -32.50 -30.66 -25.66
N GLU A 8 -33.07 -31.18 -26.75
CA GLU A 8 -32.49 -32.26 -27.54
C GLU A 8 -31.12 -31.86 -28.09
N THR A 9 -31.00 -30.64 -28.62
CA THR A 9 -29.74 -30.11 -29.14
C THR A 9 -28.67 -30.04 -28.06
N ILE A 10 -28.99 -29.55 -26.86
CA ILE A 10 -28.05 -29.50 -25.72
C ILE A 10 -27.57 -30.91 -25.36
N GLN A 11 -28.47 -31.89 -25.32
CA GLN A 11 -28.11 -33.27 -24.99
C GLN A 11 -27.16 -33.88 -26.03
N GLU A 12 -27.42 -33.69 -27.32
CA GLU A 12 -26.57 -34.20 -28.40
C GLU A 12 -25.19 -33.53 -28.42
N GLN A 13 -25.16 -32.19 -28.33
CA GLN A 13 -23.90 -31.43 -28.33
C GLN A 13 -23.07 -31.72 -27.09
N ASN A 14 -23.69 -31.93 -25.93
CA ASN A 14 -22.97 -32.33 -24.73
C ASN A 14 -22.31 -33.70 -24.87
N LYS A 15 -22.89 -34.66 -25.61
CA LYS A 15 -22.24 -35.95 -25.89
C LYS A 15 -20.98 -35.76 -26.74
N LEU A 16 -21.05 -34.91 -27.76
CA LEU A 16 -19.90 -34.57 -28.61
C LEU A 16 -18.80 -33.85 -27.82
N ALA A 17 -19.18 -32.90 -26.97
CA ALA A 17 -18.26 -32.12 -26.17
C ALA A 17 -17.47 -32.98 -25.17
N ILE A 18 -18.07 -34.03 -24.57
CA ILE A 18 -17.35 -34.98 -23.68
C ILE A 18 -16.15 -35.61 -24.40
N SER A 19 -16.31 -35.91 -25.69
CA SER A 19 -15.30 -36.60 -26.50
C SER A 19 -14.26 -35.67 -27.14
N SER A 20 -14.26 -34.38 -26.82
CA SER A 20 -13.41 -33.38 -27.48
C SER A 20 -12.53 -32.62 -26.49
N ASP A 21 -11.22 -32.61 -26.73
CA ASP A 21 -10.25 -31.86 -25.94
C ASP A 21 -10.34 -30.33 -26.13
N ARG A 22 -11.26 -29.86 -26.97
CA ARG A 22 -11.42 -28.43 -27.33
C ARG A 22 -12.79 -27.87 -27.01
N LEU A 23 -13.69 -28.67 -26.43
CA LEU A 23 -15.05 -28.26 -26.13
C LEU A 23 -15.33 -28.45 -24.64
N MET A 24 -16.24 -27.65 -24.13
CA MET A 24 -16.81 -27.83 -22.80
C MET A 24 -18.29 -28.16 -22.96
N GLN A 25 -18.77 -29.06 -22.13
CA GLN A 25 -20.21 -29.30 -22.02
C GLN A 25 -20.91 -28.04 -21.49
N ILE A 26 -22.18 -27.91 -21.79
CA ILE A 26 -23.10 -26.96 -21.17
C ILE A 26 -23.59 -27.60 -19.87
N GLN A 27 -23.13 -27.10 -18.72
CA GLN A 27 -23.56 -27.58 -17.40
C GLN A 27 -24.92 -26.99 -17.01
N GLN A 28 -25.19 -25.75 -17.39
CA GLN A 28 -26.44 -25.04 -17.12
C GLN A 28 -26.75 -24.07 -18.26
N CYS A 29 -28.03 -23.99 -18.63
CA CYS A 29 -28.55 -23.14 -19.69
C CYS A 29 -29.88 -22.53 -19.26
N GLU A 30 -29.99 -21.21 -19.40
CA GLU A 30 -31.23 -20.47 -19.20
C GLU A 30 -31.72 -19.94 -20.56
N LEU A 31 -32.87 -20.45 -21.00
CA LEU A 31 -33.49 -20.11 -22.27
C LEU A 31 -34.62 -19.10 -22.05
N VAL A 32 -34.39 -17.86 -22.46
CA VAL A 32 -35.38 -16.78 -22.42
C VAL A 32 -35.99 -16.59 -23.80
N LEU A 33 -37.24 -17.04 -23.99
CA LEU A 33 -37.97 -16.86 -25.23
C LEU A 33 -38.80 -15.57 -25.17
N ILE A 34 -38.59 -14.67 -26.12
CA ILE A 34 -39.33 -13.40 -26.20
C ILE A 34 -40.19 -13.41 -27.46
N HIS A 35 -41.49 -13.63 -27.28
CA HIS A 35 -42.47 -13.44 -28.35
C HIS A 35 -42.80 -11.95 -28.44
N THR A 36 -42.63 -11.35 -29.63
CA THR A 36 -42.99 -9.96 -29.88
C THR A 36 -44.07 -9.83 -30.94
N TYR A 37 -45.01 -8.90 -30.72
CA TYR A 37 -46.17 -8.69 -31.58
C TYR A 37 -46.47 -7.19 -31.79
N PRO A 38 -47.11 -6.81 -32.91
CA PRO A 38 -47.45 -5.42 -33.23
C PRO A 38 -48.36 -4.75 -32.20
N PHE A 39 -48.36 -3.41 -32.21
CA PHE A 39 -49.26 -2.64 -31.34
C PHE A 39 -50.71 -2.71 -31.85
N GLY A 40 -51.65 -3.00 -30.96
CA GLY A 40 -53.08 -3.11 -31.29
C GLY A 40 -53.56 -4.51 -31.65
N GLU A 41 -52.63 -5.47 -31.77
CA GLU A 41 -52.97 -6.89 -31.96
C GLU A 41 -53.05 -7.63 -30.61
N GLU A 42 -53.87 -8.68 -30.58
CA GLU A 42 -53.90 -9.63 -29.47
C GLU A 42 -52.76 -10.64 -29.60
N THR A 43 -52.20 -11.06 -28.47
CA THR A 43 -51.09 -12.01 -28.48
C THR A 43 -51.58 -13.45 -28.65
N LEU A 44 -50.86 -14.20 -29.47
CA LEU A 44 -51.09 -15.65 -29.65
C LEU A 44 -50.29 -16.49 -28.65
N VAL A 45 -49.38 -15.87 -27.89
CA VAL A 45 -48.48 -16.54 -26.95
C VAL A 45 -48.64 -15.90 -25.57
N SER A 46 -48.92 -16.70 -24.55
CA SER A 46 -49.01 -16.25 -23.16
C SER A 46 -47.63 -16.21 -22.48
N ASP A 47 -47.44 -15.28 -21.55
CA ASP A 47 -46.29 -15.30 -20.64
C ASP A 47 -46.23 -16.63 -19.88
N ARG A 48 -45.02 -17.14 -19.66
CA ARG A 48 -44.76 -18.32 -18.83
C ARG A 48 -43.56 -18.08 -17.95
N PRO A 49 -43.70 -18.22 -16.61
CA PRO A 49 -42.58 -18.04 -15.70
C PRO A 49 -41.51 -19.12 -15.92
N LYS A 50 -40.35 -18.88 -15.32
CA LYS A 50 -39.21 -19.80 -15.32
C LYS A 50 -39.64 -21.20 -14.90
N LYS A 51 -39.39 -22.16 -15.79
CA LYS A 51 -39.73 -23.57 -15.67
C LYS A 51 -38.50 -24.41 -15.97
N GLU A 52 -38.20 -25.36 -15.09
CA GLU A 52 -37.18 -26.37 -15.36
C GLU A 52 -37.67 -27.34 -16.44
N ILE A 53 -36.93 -27.43 -17.54
CA ILE A 53 -37.21 -28.33 -18.66
C ILE A 53 -36.38 -29.61 -18.52
N SER A 54 -35.14 -29.49 -18.03
CA SER A 54 -34.24 -30.58 -17.67
C SER A 54 -33.23 -30.10 -16.61
N PRO A 55 -32.42 -30.99 -16.01
CA PRO A 55 -31.39 -30.58 -15.04
C PRO A 55 -30.37 -29.56 -15.58
N VAL A 56 -30.22 -29.48 -16.91
CA VAL A 56 -29.32 -28.51 -17.57
C VAL A 56 -30.09 -27.29 -18.09
N LEU A 57 -31.34 -27.44 -18.50
CA LEU A 57 -32.09 -26.40 -19.21
C LEU A 57 -33.28 -25.90 -18.38
N THR A 58 -33.27 -24.60 -18.09
CA THR A 58 -34.43 -23.88 -17.58
C THR A 58 -34.95 -22.92 -18.65
N SER A 59 -36.26 -22.74 -18.78
CA SER A 59 -36.84 -21.85 -19.79
C SER A 59 -37.95 -20.95 -19.23
N GLU A 60 -38.00 -19.72 -19.73
CA GLU A 60 -39.11 -18.77 -19.52
C GLU A 60 -39.55 -18.15 -20.85
N VAL A 61 -40.82 -17.72 -20.90
CA VAL A 61 -41.44 -17.13 -22.09
C VAL A 61 -42.05 -15.80 -21.73
N HIS A 62 -41.71 -14.76 -22.50
CA HIS A 62 -42.27 -13.41 -22.35
C HIS A 62 -42.99 -13.00 -23.62
N SER A 63 -44.20 -12.47 -23.47
CA SER A 63 -45.06 -11.98 -24.54
C SER A 63 -45.14 -10.46 -24.47
N VAL A 64 -44.41 -9.79 -25.36
CA VAL A 64 -44.18 -8.34 -25.25
C VAL A 64 -44.49 -7.60 -26.56
N ARG A 65 -45.26 -6.52 -26.45
CA ARG A 65 -45.50 -5.62 -27.59
C ARG A 65 -44.19 -5.09 -28.16
N ALA A 66 -44.11 -4.93 -29.47
CA ALA A 66 -42.95 -4.36 -30.14
C ALA A 66 -42.70 -2.89 -29.71
N GLY A 67 -41.53 -2.37 -30.08
CA GLY A 67 -41.10 -1.00 -29.78
C GLY A 67 -40.71 -0.81 -28.32
N ARG A 68 -41.23 0.25 -27.67
CA ARG A 68 -40.83 0.65 -26.31
C ARG A 68 -41.02 -0.43 -25.24
N HIS A 69 -42.02 -1.30 -25.39
CA HIS A 69 -42.30 -2.33 -24.39
C HIS A 69 -41.25 -3.45 -24.45
N LEU A 70 -40.83 -3.86 -25.66
CA LEU A 70 -39.72 -4.79 -25.85
C LEU A 70 -38.41 -4.23 -25.27
N ALA A 71 -38.10 -2.95 -25.55
CA ALA A 71 -36.92 -2.30 -25.00
C ALA A 71 -36.94 -2.27 -23.46
N SER A 72 -38.08 -1.92 -22.85
CA SER A 72 -38.27 -1.95 -21.39
C SER A 72 -38.09 -3.35 -20.81
N LYS A 73 -38.64 -4.38 -21.48
CA LYS A 73 -38.49 -5.77 -21.04
C LYS A 73 -37.04 -6.23 -21.10
N LEU A 74 -36.32 -5.93 -22.18
CA LEU A 74 -34.89 -6.22 -22.31
C LEU A 74 -34.06 -5.48 -21.25
N ASN A 75 -34.44 -4.25 -20.90
CA ASN A 75 -33.79 -3.49 -19.83
C ASN A 75 -33.98 -4.15 -18.45
N ILE A 76 -35.11 -4.79 -18.18
CA ILE A 76 -35.34 -5.56 -16.96
C ILE A 76 -34.52 -6.85 -16.98
N LEU A 77 -34.53 -7.57 -18.11
CA LEU A 77 -33.80 -8.83 -18.26
C LEU A 77 -32.29 -8.64 -18.09
N VAL A 78 -31.70 -7.58 -18.67
CA VAL A 78 -30.26 -7.32 -18.46
C VAL A 78 -29.92 -7.03 -17.00
N GLN A 79 -30.82 -6.39 -16.25
CA GLN A 79 -30.61 -6.19 -14.81
C GLN A 79 -30.63 -7.52 -14.05
N GLN A 80 -31.54 -8.42 -14.40
CA GLN A 80 -31.64 -9.74 -13.78
C GLN A 80 -30.45 -10.64 -14.14
N HIS A 81 -30.02 -10.65 -15.41
CA HIS A 81 -28.94 -11.52 -15.88
C HIS A 81 -27.56 -11.14 -15.35
N PHE A 82 -27.34 -9.87 -15.01
CA PHE A 82 -26.04 -9.35 -14.58
C PHE A 82 -26.06 -8.77 -13.15
N ASP A 83 -27.09 -9.09 -12.37
CA ASP A 83 -27.24 -8.60 -10.99
C ASP A 83 -27.06 -7.07 -10.88
N LEU A 84 -27.70 -6.34 -11.80
CA LEU A 84 -27.60 -4.87 -11.84
C LEU A 84 -28.70 -4.23 -10.98
N ALA A 85 -28.35 -3.12 -10.37
CA ALA A 85 -29.29 -2.19 -9.77
C ALA A 85 -29.39 -0.91 -10.60
N SER A 86 -30.48 -0.17 -10.37
CA SER A 86 -30.69 1.15 -10.94
C SER A 86 -30.50 2.25 -9.89
N THR A 87 -29.86 3.35 -10.31
CA THR A 87 -29.78 4.59 -9.55
C THR A 87 -30.26 5.75 -10.40
N THR A 88 -31.25 6.50 -9.88
CA THR A 88 -31.72 7.73 -10.48
C THR A 88 -31.09 8.92 -9.77
N ILE A 89 -30.30 9.70 -10.51
CA ILE A 89 -29.67 10.92 -10.01
C ILE A 89 -30.58 12.09 -10.33
N THR A 90 -30.99 12.83 -9.32
CA THR A 90 -31.90 13.96 -9.45
C THR A 90 -31.24 15.29 -9.18
N ASN A 91 -31.96 16.38 -9.47
CA ASN A 91 -31.51 17.76 -9.23
C ASN A 91 -30.22 18.12 -9.97
N ILE A 92 -29.99 17.54 -11.15
CA ILE A 92 -28.82 17.86 -11.97
C ILE A 92 -29.00 19.28 -12.52
N PRO A 93 -28.13 20.24 -12.17
CA PRO A 93 -28.27 21.62 -12.63
C PRO A 93 -27.82 21.72 -14.09
N MET A 94 -28.74 22.06 -14.98
CA MET A 94 -28.44 22.27 -16.40
C MET A 94 -28.81 23.69 -16.84
N LYS A 95 -28.01 24.28 -17.73
CA LYS A 95 -28.37 25.52 -18.42
C LYS A 95 -29.23 25.18 -19.64
N GLU A 96 -30.38 25.85 -19.77
CA GLU A 96 -31.20 25.75 -20.98
C GLU A 96 -30.65 26.66 -22.08
N GLU A 97 -30.49 26.13 -23.31
CA GLU A 97 -29.93 26.89 -24.43
C GLU A 97 -30.85 28.00 -24.94
N GLN A 98 -32.17 27.85 -24.76
CA GLN A 98 -33.15 28.82 -25.25
C GLN A 98 -33.59 29.84 -24.19
N HIS A 99 -33.36 29.55 -22.90
CA HIS A 99 -33.73 30.42 -21.78
C HIS A 99 -32.60 30.44 -20.73
N ALA A 100 -31.54 31.20 -20.99
CA ALA A 100 -30.36 31.28 -20.12
C ALA A 100 -30.64 31.76 -18.67
N ASN A 101 -31.87 32.22 -18.39
CA ASN A 101 -32.33 32.70 -17.09
C ASN A 101 -33.18 31.66 -16.31
N THR A 102 -33.45 30.48 -16.87
CA THR A 102 -34.18 29.38 -16.20
C THR A 102 -33.33 28.11 -16.15
N SER A 103 -33.18 27.54 -14.95
CA SER A 103 -32.56 26.21 -14.75
C SER A 103 -33.67 25.18 -14.54
N ALA A 104 -33.69 24.13 -15.35
CA ALA A 104 -34.52 22.96 -15.11
C ALA A 104 -33.69 21.85 -14.44
N ASN A 105 -34.33 21.12 -13.51
CA ASN A 105 -33.74 19.95 -12.88
C ASN A 105 -34.08 18.73 -13.73
N TYR A 106 -33.04 17.97 -14.07
CA TYR A 106 -33.19 16.73 -14.82
C TYR A 106 -32.75 15.54 -13.99
N ASP A 107 -33.34 14.40 -14.32
CA ASP A 107 -33.02 13.11 -13.72
C ASP A 107 -32.29 12.24 -14.73
N VAL A 108 -31.28 11.50 -14.27
CA VAL A 108 -30.53 10.54 -15.09
C VAL A 108 -30.51 9.19 -14.40
N GLU A 109 -30.96 8.16 -15.12
CA GLU A 109 -30.93 6.78 -14.64
C GLU A 109 -29.65 6.07 -15.09
N LEU A 110 -28.96 5.44 -14.14
CA LEU A 110 -27.73 4.69 -14.33
C LEU A 110 -27.92 3.23 -13.88
N LEU A 111 -27.43 2.28 -14.67
CA LEU A 111 -27.27 0.90 -14.27
C LEU A 111 -25.85 0.64 -13.79
N HIS A 112 -25.71 -0.20 -12.78
CA HIS A 112 -24.43 -0.66 -12.24
C HIS A 112 -24.64 -1.96 -11.45
N HIS A 113 -23.56 -2.63 -11.04
CA HIS A 113 -23.68 -3.83 -10.21
C HIS A 113 -24.44 -3.51 -8.90
N ARG A 114 -25.30 -4.44 -8.46
CA ARG A 114 -26.13 -4.30 -7.24
C ARG A 114 -25.31 -4.03 -5.98
N ASP A 115 -24.04 -4.43 -5.98
CA ASP A 115 -23.20 -4.31 -4.78
C ASP A 115 -22.89 -2.86 -4.39
N ALA A 116 -23.08 -1.91 -5.30
CA ALA A 116 -23.04 -0.49 -4.96
C ALA A 116 -24.06 -0.13 -3.85
N HIS A 117 -25.14 -0.91 -3.73
CA HIS A 117 -26.23 -0.67 -2.78
C HIS A 117 -26.26 -1.66 -1.61
N MET A 118 -25.25 -2.51 -1.41
CA MET A 118 -25.27 -3.51 -0.32
C MET A 118 -25.50 -2.88 1.05
N GLU A 119 -24.88 -1.72 1.32
CA GLU A 119 -25.03 -1.04 2.60
C GLU A 119 -26.46 -0.55 2.83
N PHE A 120 -27.18 -0.14 1.77
CA PHE A 120 -28.60 0.19 1.83
C PHE A 120 -29.46 -1.04 2.12
N ILE A 121 -29.17 -2.15 1.44
CA ILE A 121 -29.91 -3.42 1.60
C ILE A 121 -29.77 -3.92 3.05
N LYS A 122 -28.56 -3.93 3.59
CA LYS A 122 -28.27 -4.42 4.95
C LYS A 122 -28.88 -3.54 6.03
N SER A 123 -28.95 -2.23 5.81
CA SER A 123 -29.50 -1.28 6.78
C SER A 123 -31.04 -1.26 6.81
N GLY A 124 -31.72 -1.95 5.88
CA GLY A 124 -33.18 -1.89 5.75
C GLY A 124 -33.70 -0.56 5.20
N ASP A 125 -32.82 0.33 4.75
CA ASP A 125 -33.12 1.67 4.24
C ASP A 125 -33.65 1.67 2.80
N LEU A 126 -33.75 0.50 2.17
CA LEU A 126 -34.43 0.31 0.87
C LEU A 126 -35.95 0.44 0.93
N HIS A 127 -36.53 0.85 2.06
CA HIS A 127 -37.91 1.32 2.09
C HIS A 127 -37.94 2.81 1.79
N PRO A 128 -38.24 3.24 0.54
CA PRO A 128 -38.72 4.59 0.33
C PRO A 128 -40.00 4.72 1.15
N ALA A 129 -39.95 5.52 2.22
CA ALA A 129 -41.11 5.89 2.99
C ALA A 129 -42.05 6.70 2.07
N GLY A 130 -42.90 6.01 1.31
CA GLY A 130 -43.85 6.60 0.36
C GLY A 130 -44.37 5.69 -0.76
N SER A 131 -43.78 4.52 -1.03
CA SER A 131 -44.34 3.60 -2.05
C SER A 131 -45.35 2.63 -1.42
N THR A 132 -46.53 3.13 -1.08
CA THR A 132 -47.73 2.27 -1.06
C THR A 132 -48.19 2.14 -2.51
N SER A 133 -47.75 1.12 -3.23
CA SER A 133 -48.43 0.71 -4.45
C SER A 133 -48.54 -0.80 -4.53
N ARG A 134 -49.78 -1.26 -4.46
CA ARG A 134 -50.23 -2.61 -4.75
C ARG A 134 -50.36 -2.86 -6.27
N ASP A 135 -49.63 -2.14 -7.12
CA ASP A 135 -49.70 -2.31 -8.57
C ASP A 135 -48.36 -2.76 -9.18
N SER A 136 -48.40 -3.98 -9.73
CA SER A 136 -47.60 -4.52 -10.84
C SER A 136 -46.22 -3.90 -11.16
N GLY A 137 -45.14 -4.63 -10.86
CA GLY A 137 -43.95 -4.72 -11.74
C GLY A 137 -43.13 -3.46 -12.02
N LEU A 138 -43.17 -2.43 -11.16
CA LEU A 138 -42.36 -1.21 -11.35
C LEU A 138 -40.90 -1.42 -10.89
N LYS A 139 -39.97 -1.08 -11.78
CA LYS A 139 -38.50 -1.11 -11.61
C LYS A 139 -38.07 -0.36 -10.34
N GLU A 140 -37.45 -1.06 -9.40
CA GLU A 140 -36.90 -0.48 -8.17
C GLU A 140 -35.61 0.28 -8.50
N THR A 141 -35.60 1.59 -8.25
CA THR A 141 -34.43 2.46 -8.47
C THR A 141 -34.11 3.26 -7.21
N VAL A 142 -32.83 3.38 -6.88
CA VAL A 142 -32.36 4.19 -5.76
C VAL A 142 -32.23 5.64 -6.21
N THR A 143 -32.96 6.54 -5.55
CA THR A 143 -32.90 7.98 -5.86
C THR A 143 -31.80 8.66 -5.07
N LEU A 144 -30.84 9.30 -5.75
CA LEU A 144 -29.78 10.10 -5.15
C LEU A 144 -29.79 11.54 -5.69
N LYS A 145 -29.57 12.52 -4.83
CA LYS A 145 -29.57 13.94 -5.21
C LYS A 145 -28.16 14.41 -5.53
N TRP A 146 -28.01 15.11 -6.66
CA TRP A 146 -26.79 15.82 -7.00
C TRP A 146 -26.41 16.81 -5.90
N CYS A 147 -25.17 16.74 -5.43
CA CYS A 147 -24.55 17.76 -4.60
C CYS A 147 -23.38 18.42 -5.33
N THR A 148 -23.48 19.74 -5.49
CA THR A 148 -22.40 20.54 -6.05
C THR A 148 -21.15 20.43 -5.17
N PRO A 149 -20.01 19.96 -5.70
CA PRO A 149 -18.76 19.94 -4.96
C PRO A 149 -18.42 21.35 -4.48
N ARG A 150 -18.12 21.52 -3.18
CA ARG A 150 -17.81 22.84 -2.60
C ARG A 150 -16.43 23.36 -3.01
N THR A 151 -15.54 22.47 -3.44
CA THR A 151 -14.15 22.75 -3.79
C THR A 151 -13.74 21.88 -4.99
N ASN A 152 -12.80 22.36 -5.80
CA ASN A 152 -12.17 21.59 -6.89
C ASN A 152 -10.93 20.82 -6.41
N SER A 153 -10.71 20.70 -5.09
CA SER A 153 -9.56 19.96 -4.55
C SER A 153 -9.79 18.46 -4.71
N VAL A 154 -8.71 17.73 -5.01
CA VAL A 154 -8.70 16.26 -4.96
C VAL A 154 -8.78 15.85 -3.49
N GLU A 155 -9.99 15.67 -2.99
CA GLU A 155 -10.22 15.11 -1.66
C GLU A 155 -10.14 13.60 -1.73
N LEU A 156 -9.27 13.00 -0.90
CA LEU A 156 -9.20 11.56 -0.78
C LEU A 156 -10.38 11.08 0.08
N HIS A 157 -11.44 10.62 -0.59
CA HIS A 157 -12.59 10.04 0.10
C HIS A 157 -12.32 8.56 0.44
N PHE A 158 -12.72 8.16 1.65
CA PHE A 158 -12.74 6.75 2.03
C PHE A 158 -13.85 6.03 1.25
N CYS A 159 -13.44 5.16 0.34
CA CYS A 159 -14.30 4.44 -0.59
C CYS A 159 -14.27 2.94 -0.27
N THR A 160 -15.44 2.33 -0.06
CA THR A 160 -15.59 0.90 0.24
C THR A 160 -15.79 0.04 -1.02
N GLY A 161 -16.12 0.66 -2.15
CA GLY A 161 -16.23 -0.01 -3.45
C GLY A 161 -16.46 0.98 -4.59
N ALA A 162 -16.00 0.63 -5.80
CA ALA A 162 -16.18 1.45 -6.99
C ALA A 162 -16.70 0.59 -8.16
N TYR A 163 -17.85 0.96 -8.71
CA TYR A 163 -18.57 0.17 -9.71
C TYR A 163 -18.75 0.96 -11.00
N ARG A 164 -18.48 0.34 -12.14
CA ARG A 164 -18.74 0.96 -13.44
C ARG A 164 -20.23 1.23 -13.62
N ILE A 165 -20.56 2.34 -14.26
CA ILE A 165 -21.94 2.71 -14.58
C ILE A 165 -22.22 2.62 -16.07
N SER A 166 -23.50 2.47 -16.42
CA SER A 166 -24.01 2.63 -17.78
C SER A 166 -25.31 3.45 -17.74
N PRO A 167 -25.35 4.64 -18.34
CA PRO A 167 -26.60 5.39 -18.44
C PRO A 167 -27.64 4.62 -19.24
N VAL A 168 -28.90 4.60 -18.78
CA VAL A 168 -30.00 3.91 -19.49
C VAL A 168 -30.29 4.62 -20.82
N ASP A 169 -30.46 5.94 -20.78
CA ASP A 169 -30.65 6.78 -21.96
C ASP A 169 -29.39 7.58 -22.28
N VAL A 170 -28.38 6.89 -22.83
CA VAL A 170 -27.03 7.46 -23.07
C VAL A 170 -27.04 8.72 -23.95
N ASN A 171 -27.91 8.77 -24.95
CA ASN A 171 -27.99 9.89 -25.91
C ASN A 171 -28.95 11.00 -25.47
N SER A 172 -29.59 10.87 -24.31
CA SER A 172 -30.42 11.96 -23.79
C SER A 172 -29.54 13.17 -23.43
N ARG A 173 -30.07 14.38 -23.61
CA ARG A 173 -29.37 15.62 -23.22
C ARG A 173 -28.94 15.58 -21.74
N PRO A 174 -29.77 15.16 -20.77
CA PRO A 174 -29.36 15.05 -19.36
C PRO A 174 -28.18 14.08 -19.14
N SER A 175 -28.26 12.86 -19.67
CA SER A 175 -27.18 11.87 -19.54
C SER A 175 -25.89 12.35 -20.20
N SER A 176 -26.00 12.98 -21.37
CA SER A 176 -24.85 13.51 -22.10
C SER A 176 -24.19 14.65 -21.32
N CYS A 177 -24.95 15.54 -20.71
CA CYS A 177 -24.39 16.60 -19.86
C CYS A 177 -23.71 16.03 -18.61
N LEU A 178 -24.34 15.07 -17.93
CA LEU A 178 -23.76 14.40 -16.75
C LEU A 178 -22.45 13.69 -17.09
N THR A 179 -22.46 12.84 -18.12
CA THR A 179 -21.28 12.03 -18.50
C THR A 179 -20.12 12.91 -18.96
N ASN A 180 -20.36 13.92 -19.80
CA ASN A 180 -19.31 14.85 -20.22
C ASN A 180 -18.77 15.69 -19.06
N PHE A 181 -19.62 16.08 -18.09
CA PHE A 181 -19.16 16.76 -16.89
C PHE A 181 -18.14 15.90 -16.11
N LEU A 182 -18.40 14.61 -15.99
CA LEU A 182 -17.53 13.65 -15.30
C LEU A 182 -16.25 13.35 -16.10
N LEU A 183 -16.37 13.15 -17.41
CA LEU A 183 -15.24 12.89 -18.30
C LEU A 183 -14.25 14.06 -18.37
N ASN A 184 -14.70 15.29 -18.11
CA ASN A 184 -13.85 16.47 -17.96
C ASN A 184 -13.07 16.52 -16.63
N GLY A 185 -13.06 15.44 -15.84
CA GLY A 185 -12.27 15.28 -14.62
C GLY A 185 -12.94 15.83 -13.36
N ARG A 186 -14.21 16.24 -13.43
CA ARG A 186 -14.98 16.66 -12.25
C ARG A 186 -15.66 15.45 -11.62
N SER A 187 -15.80 15.49 -10.30
CA SER A 187 -16.56 14.48 -9.56
C SER A 187 -17.85 15.08 -9.02
N VAL A 188 -18.83 14.23 -8.73
CA VAL A 188 -20.15 14.63 -8.21
C VAL A 188 -20.43 13.84 -6.95
N LEU A 189 -20.71 14.54 -5.85
CA LEU A 189 -21.18 13.91 -4.62
C LEU A 189 -22.69 13.67 -4.71
N LEU A 190 -23.14 12.56 -4.12
CA LEU A 190 -24.52 12.11 -4.19
C LEU A 190 -25.10 11.96 -2.78
N GLU A 191 -26.15 12.74 -2.53
CA GLU A 191 -26.88 12.80 -1.26
C GLU A 191 -28.06 11.84 -1.24
N GLN A 192 -28.23 11.10 -0.14
CA GLN A 192 -29.43 10.32 0.11
C GLN A 192 -30.59 11.27 0.48
N PRO A 193 -31.75 11.21 -0.20
CA PRO A 193 -32.93 11.94 0.21
C PRO A 193 -33.41 11.47 1.59
N ARG A 194 -33.43 12.35 2.59
CA ARG A 194 -34.02 12.06 3.91
C ARG A 194 -35.17 13.03 4.21
N LYS A 195 -36.20 12.54 4.93
CA LYS A 195 -37.36 13.35 5.35
C LYS A 195 -36.99 14.36 6.46
N SER A 196 -36.02 14.00 7.30
CA SER A 196 -35.51 14.81 8.39
C SER A 196 -34.07 14.38 8.74
N GLY A 197 -33.31 15.27 9.38
CA GLY A 197 -31.92 15.01 9.80
C GLY A 197 -30.86 15.71 8.93
N SER A 198 -29.60 15.48 9.26
CA SER A 198 -28.46 16.00 8.50
C SER A 198 -28.35 15.34 7.12
N LYS A 199 -27.84 16.09 6.16
CA LYS A 199 -27.51 15.58 4.82
C LYS A 199 -26.53 14.41 4.93
N VAL A 200 -26.76 13.35 4.16
CA VAL A 200 -25.89 12.17 4.11
C VAL A 200 -25.39 11.99 2.70
N ILE A 201 -24.09 12.24 2.50
CA ILE A 201 -23.39 11.89 1.26
C ILE A 201 -23.01 10.43 1.36
N SER A 202 -23.41 9.63 0.37
CA SER A 202 -23.20 8.18 0.38
C SER A 202 -22.45 7.67 -0.84
N HIS A 203 -22.50 8.43 -1.93
CA HIS A 203 -21.89 8.03 -3.18
C HIS A 203 -21.16 9.20 -3.83
N MET A 204 -20.26 8.86 -4.74
CA MET A 204 -19.61 9.83 -5.61
C MET A 204 -19.49 9.25 -7.02
N LEU A 205 -19.83 10.04 -8.04
CA LEU A 205 -19.47 9.73 -9.42
C LEU A 205 -18.14 10.39 -9.76
N SER A 206 -17.24 9.61 -10.36
CA SER A 206 -15.92 10.10 -10.78
C SER A 206 -15.41 9.34 -11.99
N SER A 207 -14.69 10.04 -12.87
CA SER A 207 -14.06 9.46 -14.06
C SER A 207 -12.60 9.09 -13.78
N HIS A 208 -12.22 7.89 -14.21
CA HIS A 208 -10.86 7.35 -14.12
C HIS A 208 -10.41 6.93 -15.52
N GLY A 209 -9.58 7.75 -16.17
CA GLY A 209 -9.03 7.42 -17.50
C GLY A 209 -10.09 7.29 -18.62
N GLY A 210 -11.24 7.95 -18.49
CA GLY A 210 -12.34 7.87 -19.45
C GLY A 210 -13.45 6.88 -19.07
N GLU A 211 -13.27 6.12 -17.99
CA GLU A 211 -14.30 5.24 -17.44
C GLU A 211 -14.98 5.90 -16.22
N ILE A 212 -16.31 5.85 -16.15
CA ILE A 212 -17.06 6.46 -15.04
C ILE A 212 -17.41 5.38 -14.01
N PHE A 213 -17.11 5.69 -12.74
CA PHE A 213 -17.39 4.83 -11.60
C PHE A 213 -18.32 5.51 -10.59
N LEU A 214 -19.23 4.72 -10.03
CA LEU A 214 -19.99 5.01 -8.82
C LEU A 214 -19.20 4.48 -7.61
N HIS A 215 -18.64 5.41 -6.84
CA HIS A 215 -17.92 5.15 -5.60
C HIS A 215 -18.91 5.11 -4.44
N VAL A 216 -18.81 4.08 -3.61
CA VAL A 216 -19.55 3.92 -2.36
C VAL A 216 -18.71 4.52 -1.23
N LEU A 217 -19.27 5.51 -0.55
CA LEU A 217 -18.62 6.25 0.52
C LEU A 217 -19.16 5.80 1.87
N ASN A 218 -18.29 5.75 2.88
CA ASN A 218 -18.74 5.47 4.23
C ASN A 218 -19.59 6.64 4.76
N CYS A 219 -20.88 6.38 4.99
CA CYS A 219 -21.81 7.34 5.59
C CYS A 219 -21.95 7.19 7.11
N THR A 220 -21.31 6.17 7.70
CA THR A 220 -21.34 5.93 9.15
C THR A 220 -20.23 6.67 9.87
N ARG A 221 -20.42 6.87 11.18
CA ARG A 221 -19.40 7.46 12.06
C ARG A 221 -18.13 6.59 11.98
N SER A 222 -17.01 7.21 11.60
CA SER A 222 -15.74 6.51 11.50
C SER A 222 -15.29 6.04 12.87
N THR A 223 -14.85 4.79 13.00
CA THR A 223 -14.18 4.30 14.22
C THR A 223 -12.81 4.94 14.43
N LEU A 224 -12.30 5.65 13.42
CA LEU A 224 -11.05 6.41 13.44
C LEU A 224 -11.28 7.92 13.61
N GLU A 225 -12.50 8.33 13.97
CA GLU A 225 -12.73 9.71 14.40
C GLU A 225 -11.93 10.01 15.69
N ASP A 226 -11.59 11.28 15.88
CA ASP A 226 -10.82 11.74 17.05
C ASP A 226 -9.53 10.92 17.31
N PRO A 227 -8.62 10.83 16.31
CA PRO A 227 -7.39 10.07 16.49
C PRO A 227 -6.53 10.68 17.60
N PRO A 228 -5.72 9.87 18.32
CA PRO A 228 -4.80 10.38 19.32
C PRO A 228 -3.93 11.51 18.79
N SER A 229 -3.71 12.54 19.62
CA SER A 229 -2.90 13.68 19.21
C SER A 229 -1.48 13.23 18.86
N ILE A 230 -0.98 13.66 17.70
CA ILE A 230 0.40 13.41 17.29
C ILE A 230 1.39 13.95 18.33
N SER A 231 1.08 15.08 18.98
CA SER A 231 1.95 15.71 19.98
C SER A 231 2.08 14.93 21.29
N GLU A 232 1.13 14.03 21.56
CA GLU A 232 1.09 13.18 22.76
C GLU A 232 1.71 11.80 22.52
N GLY A 233 1.82 11.38 21.25
CA GLY A 233 2.41 10.11 20.86
C GLY A 233 3.94 10.11 20.83
N CYS A 234 4.51 8.96 20.44
CA CYS A 234 5.95 8.80 20.27
C CYS A 234 6.52 9.82 19.27
N GLY A 235 7.48 10.63 19.70
CA GLY A 235 8.06 11.69 18.88
C GLY A 235 7.25 12.99 18.83
N GLY A 236 6.06 13.04 19.45
CA GLY A 236 5.19 14.22 19.42
C GLY A 236 5.76 15.50 20.04
N ARG A 237 6.77 15.35 20.90
CA ARG A 237 7.48 16.47 21.54
C ARG A 237 8.67 16.99 20.73
N VAL A 238 9.02 16.31 19.63
CA VAL A 238 10.12 16.72 18.74
C VAL A 238 9.61 17.81 17.82
N THR A 239 10.27 18.96 17.83
CA THR A 239 9.78 20.18 17.17
C THR A 239 10.49 20.50 15.86
N ASP A 240 11.59 19.81 15.55
CA ASP A 240 12.52 20.12 14.47
C ASP A 240 12.60 19.01 13.42
N TYR A 241 11.49 18.32 13.15
CA TYR A 241 11.41 17.35 12.07
C TYR A 241 11.74 17.97 10.70
N ARG A 242 12.47 17.23 9.88
CA ARG A 242 12.80 17.61 8.49
C ARG A 242 11.64 17.34 7.53
N ILE A 243 10.47 17.91 7.84
CA ILE A 243 9.21 17.67 7.08
C ILE A 243 9.35 18.11 5.63
N THR A 244 9.94 19.27 5.37
CA THR A 244 10.14 19.81 4.01
C THR A 244 11.01 18.88 3.17
N ASP A 245 12.17 18.47 3.70
CA ASP A 245 13.11 17.58 3.02
C ASP A 245 12.52 16.18 2.80
N PHE A 246 11.74 15.67 3.75
CA PHE A 246 11.04 14.39 3.56
C PHE A 246 9.93 14.51 2.50
N GLY A 247 9.27 15.66 2.41
CA GLY A 247 8.31 15.96 1.35
C GLY A 247 8.95 16.01 -0.04
N GLU A 248 10.18 16.52 -0.14
CA GLU A 248 11.01 16.44 -1.35
C GLU A 248 11.38 15.01 -1.71
N PHE A 249 11.87 14.25 -0.73
CA PHE A 249 12.14 12.83 -0.88
C PHE A 249 10.91 12.06 -1.39
N MET A 250 9.71 12.33 -0.88
CA MET A 250 8.46 11.72 -1.37
C MET A 250 8.17 12.08 -2.83
N ARG A 251 8.40 13.35 -3.24
CA ARG A 251 8.19 13.80 -4.62
C ARG A 251 9.14 13.14 -5.61
N GLU A 252 10.39 12.96 -5.23
CA GLU A 252 11.45 12.31 -6.02
C GLU A 252 11.23 10.80 -6.16
N ASN A 253 10.54 10.18 -5.21
CA ASN A 253 10.28 8.74 -5.18
C ASN A 253 8.83 8.37 -5.55
N ARG A 254 8.13 9.23 -6.30
CA ARG A 254 6.80 8.91 -6.82
C ARG A 254 6.85 7.73 -7.78
N LEU A 255 5.87 6.84 -7.65
CA LEU A 255 5.71 5.73 -8.57
C LEU A 255 5.18 6.23 -9.92
N THR A 256 5.65 5.60 -10.99
CA THR A 256 5.12 5.77 -12.34
C THR A 256 4.75 4.40 -12.91
N PRO A 257 3.61 4.25 -13.62
CA PRO A 257 3.33 3.04 -14.38
C PRO A 257 4.45 2.79 -15.39
N PHE A 258 4.88 1.54 -15.51
CA PHE A 258 5.81 1.07 -16.52
C PHE A 258 5.03 0.23 -17.53
N PRO A 259 4.88 0.67 -18.80
CA PRO A 259 4.22 -0.15 -19.81
C PRO A 259 5.11 -1.34 -20.17
N ASP A 260 4.63 -2.56 -19.96
CA ASP A 260 5.34 -3.80 -20.30
C ASP A 260 5.17 -4.11 -21.78
N VAL A 261 6.15 -3.80 -22.65
CA VAL A 261 6.43 -4.56 -23.89
C VAL A 261 7.90 -4.28 -24.31
N GLN A 262 8.70 -5.32 -24.51
CA GLN A 262 10.04 -5.37 -25.17
C GLN A 262 11.34 -5.09 -24.40
N GLY A 263 11.34 -4.59 -23.16
CA GLY A 263 12.60 -4.31 -22.43
C GLY A 263 12.87 -5.15 -21.16
N SER A 264 11.84 -5.80 -20.62
CA SER A 264 11.88 -6.42 -19.27
C SER A 264 12.72 -7.71 -19.23
N GLU A 265 12.86 -8.41 -20.35
CA GLU A 265 13.69 -9.63 -20.43
C GLU A 265 15.18 -9.36 -20.26
N VAL A 266 15.66 -8.13 -20.49
CA VAL A 266 17.10 -7.84 -20.42
C VAL A 266 17.59 -7.58 -18.98
N ALA A 267 16.68 -7.38 -18.02
CA ALA A 267 17.09 -7.08 -16.63
C ALA A 267 16.35 -7.87 -15.53
N GLY A 268 15.24 -8.56 -15.78
CA GLY A 268 14.56 -9.41 -14.79
C GLY A 268 14.16 -8.72 -13.47
N LYS A 269 14.22 -7.38 -13.40
CA LYS A 269 13.98 -6.60 -12.18
C LYS A 269 12.58 -6.00 -12.25
N VAL A 270 11.66 -6.55 -11.46
CA VAL A 270 10.30 -6.01 -11.26
C VAL A 270 10.38 -4.51 -10.91
N PRO A 271 9.66 -3.61 -11.61
CA PRO A 271 9.72 -2.16 -11.38
C PRO A 271 9.49 -1.76 -9.92
N LEU A 272 8.54 -2.41 -9.25
CA LEU A 272 8.25 -2.17 -7.83
C LEU A 272 9.45 -2.53 -6.93
N GLU A 273 10.16 -3.62 -7.23
CA GLU A 273 11.37 -4.03 -6.48
C GLU A 273 12.55 -3.09 -6.75
N ARG A 274 12.60 -2.47 -7.94
CA ARG A 274 13.55 -1.38 -8.20
C ARG A 274 13.23 -0.15 -7.35
N ALA A 275 11.96 0.24 -7.26
CA ALA A 275 11.53 1.36 -6.41
C ALA A 275 11.83 1.11 -4.93
N LYS A 276 11.56 -0.10 -4.40
CA LYS A 276 11.93 -0.48 -3.03
C LYS A 276 13.43 -0.38 -2.77
N ARG A 277 14.27 -0.88 -3.70
CA ARG A 277 15.75 -0.75 -3.60
C ARG A 277 16.22 0.69 -3.67
N GLN A 278 15.52 1.55 -4.43
CA GLN A 278 15.81 2.97 -4.44
C GLN A 278 15.56 3.60 -3.07
N LEU A 279 14.40 3.33 -2.45
CA LEU A 279 14.08 3.80 -1.10
C LEU A 279 15.09 3.29 -0.06
N GLU A 280 15.51 2.02 -0.13
CA GLU A 280 16.56 1.47 0.73
C GLU A 280 17.84 2.30 0.64
N ARG A 281 18.37 2.52 -0.57
CA ARG A 281 19.59 3.32 -0.76
C ARG A 281 19.44 4.73 -0.22
N HIS A 282 18.37 5.42 -0.60
CA HIS A 282 18.16 6.83 -0.23
C HIS A 282 17.93 7.02 1.27
N THR A 283 17.65 5.95 2.01
CA THR A 283 17.36 6.01 3.45
C THR A 283 18.40 5.32 4.33
N ARG A 284 19.57 4.91 3.80
CA ARG A 284 20.68 4.35 4.59
C ARG A 284 21.25 5.34 5.59
N TYR A 285 21.32 6.62 5.22
CA TYR A 285 21.67 7.71 6.11
C TYR A 285 20.70 8.88 5.89
N TRP A 286 19.64 8.92 6.69
CA TRP A 286 18.59 9.94 6.58
C TRP A 286 18.15 10.43 7.97
N PRO A 287 18.87 11.41 8.55
CA PRO A 287 18.51 12.00 9.84
C PRO A 287 17.12 12.63 9.79
N MET A 288 16.23 12.26 10.72
CA MET A 288 14.82 12.67 10.69
C MET A 288 14.56 14.08 11.23
N ILE A 289 15.49 14.63 12.00
CA ILE A 289 15.37 15.94 12.65
C ILE A 289 16.56 16.82 12.31
N ILE A 290 16.33 18.13 12.26
CA ILE A 290 17.31 19.14 11.85
C ILE A 290 18.53 19.11 12.78
N SER A 291 18.31 18.89 14.08
CA SER A 291 19.37 18.85 15.09
C SER A 291 20.30 17.63 15.03
N GLN A 292 19.91 16.56 14.32
CA GLN A 292 20.72 15.34 14.19
C GLN A 292 21.69 15.36 13.01
N THR A 293 21.70 16.45 12.23
CA THR A 293 22.54 16.56 11.04
C THR A 293 23.17 17.94 10.93
N THR A 294 24.40 17.98 10.42
CA THR A 294 25.10 19.19 10.00
C THR A 294 25.12 19.26 8.48
N ILE A 295 25.52 18.16 7.83
CA ILE A 295 25.75 18.15 6.37
C ILE A 295 24.48 18.40 5.57
N PHE A 296 23.32 17.92 6.02
CA PHE A 296 22.06 18.15 5.31
C PHE A 296 21.47 19.55 5.54
N ASN A 297 21.98 20.30 6.51
CA ASN A 297 21.66 21.71 6.69
C ASN A 297 22.56 22.63 5.85
N MET A 298 23.52 22.06 5.10
CA MET A 298 24.49 22.81 4.30
C MET A 298 24.18 22.71 2.80
N GLN A 299 23.85 23.86 2.18
CA GLN A 299 23.65 23.94 0.72
C GLN A 299 24.90 23.51 -0.07
N ALA A 300 26.10 23.74 0.49
CA ALA A 300 27.36 23.31 -0.13
C ALA A 300 27.46 21.78 -0.33
N VAL A 301 26.76 20.99 0.48
CA VAL A 301 26.84 19.51 0.45
C VAL A 301 25.78 18.89 -0.47
N VAL A 302 24.72 19.60 -0.82
CA VAL A 302 23.59 19.10 -1.64
C VAL A 302 24.05 18.40 -2.95
N PRO A 303 25.03 18.93 -3.71
CA PRO A 303 25.48 18.26 -4.93
C PRO A 303 26.10 16.88 -4.67
N LEU A 304 26.79 16.68 -3.56
CA LEU A 304 27.34 15.37 -3.20
C LEU A 304 26.26 14.45 -2.64
N ALA A 305 25.43 14.96 -1.73
CA ALA A 305 24.42 14.17 -1.03
C ALA A 305 23.34 13.59 -1.97
N SER A 306 22.94 14.35 -3.00
CA SER A 306 21.98 13.90 -4.02
C SER A 306 22.56 12.87 -4.99
N LEU A 307 23.88 12.87 -5.21
CA LEU A 307 24.55 11.98 -6.16
C LEU A 307 24.97 10.66 -5.53
N ILE A 308 25.46 10.69 -4.29
CA ILE A 308 26.06 9.53 -3.63
C ILE A 308 25.07 8.37 -3.39
N VAL A 309 23.77 8.65 -3.46
CA VAL A 309 22.68 7.67 -3.28
C VAL A 309 22.29 6.92 -4.57
N LYS A 310 22.85 7.32 -5.73
CA LYS A 310 22.60 6.68 -7.03
C LYS A 310 23.13 5.23 -7.04
N GLU A 311 22.55 4.39 -7.91
CA GLU A 311 23.02 3.00 -8.09
C GLU A 311 24.45 2.96 -8.65
N SER A 312 24.78 3.89 -9.54
CA SER A 312 26.11 4.08 -10.12
C SER A 312 26.37 5.56 -10.38
N LEU A 313 27.61 6.01 -10.19
CA LEU A 313 28.06 7.35 -10.54
C LEU A 313 28.65 7.39 -11.95
N THR A 314 28.53 8.52 -12.63
CA THR A 314 29.29 8.87 -13.85
C THR A 314 30.60 9.56 -13.48
N GLU A 315 31.51 9.79 -14.45
CA GLU A 315 32.73 10.58 -14.17
C GLU A 315 32.41 12.05 -13.82
N GLU A 316 31.35 12.61 -14.39
CA GLU A 316 30.87 13.96 -14.06
C GLU A 316 30.30 14.01 -12.63
N ASP A 317 29.56 12.98 -12.22
CA ASP A 317 29.07 12.86 -10.83
C ASP A 317 30.25 12.83 -9.86
N VAL A 318 31.30 12.04 -10.16
CA VAL A 318 32.51 11.96 -9.32
C VAL A 318 33.22 13.32 -9.23
N LEU A 319 33.38 14.02 -10.35
CA LEU A 319 33.98 15.35 -10.37
C LEU A 319 33.17 16.35 -9.53
N THR A 320 31.84 16.27 -9.59
CA THR A 320 30.95 17.11 -8.79
C THR A 320 31.12 16.83 -7.29
N CYS A 321 31.15 15.55 -6.90
CA CYS A 321 31.44 15.16 -5.51
C CYS A 321 32.81 15.67 -5.05
N GLN A 322 33.86 15.52 -5.86
CA GLN A 322 35.20 16.02 -5.53
C GLN A 322 35.24 17.55 -5.37
N LYS A 323 34.58 18.29 -6.27
CA LYS A 323 34.45 19.75 -6.15
C LYS A 323 33.75 20.14 -4.86
N THR A 324 32.67 19.44 -4.47
CA THR A 324 32.01 19.66 -3.18
C THR A 324 32.97 19.44 -2.02
N ILE A 325 33.77 18.36 -2.03
CA ILE A 325 34.76 18.08 -0.98
C ILE A 325 35.82 19.19 -0.89
N TYR A 326 36.37 19.64 -2.02
CA TYR A 326 37.35 20.73 -2.02
C TYR A 326 36.76 22.06 -1.55
N ASN A 327 35.50 22.35 -1.88
CA ASN A 327 34.82 23.52 -1.34
C ASN A 327 34.70 23.47 0.20
N LEU A 328 34.44 22.29 0.77
CA LEU A 328 34.39 22.10 2.23
C LEU A 328 35.77 22.30 2.88
N VAL A 329 36.85 21.86 2.23
CA VAL A 329 38.23 22.14 2.68
C VAL A 329 38.49 23.64 2.69
N ASP A 330 38.06 24.36 1.65
CA ASP A 330 38.24 25.82 1.59
C ASP A 330 37.40 26.55 2.64
N MET A 331 36.19 26.06 2.95
CA MET A 331 35.37 26.56 4.06
C MET A 331 36.06 26.35 5.42
N GLU A 332 36.64 25.17 5.66
CA GLU A 332 37.40 24.86 6.88
C GLU A 332 38.62 25.78 7.02
N ARG A 333 39.38 25.97 5.93
CA ARG A 333 40.54 26.87 5.89
C ARG A 333 40.17 28.32 6.19
N LYS A 334 39.01 28.78 5.71
CA LYS A 334 38.46 30.12 5.99
C LYS A 334 37.81 30.22 7.37
N ASN A 335 37.65 29.09 8.06
CA ASN A 335 36.98 28.98 9.35
C ASN A 335 35.51 29.44 9.30
N ASP A 336 34.84 29.16 8.17
CA ASP A 336 33.47 29.58 7.90
C ASP A 336 32.47 28.96 8.90
N PRO A 337 31.36 29.63 9.23
CA PRO A 337 30.32 29.08 10.10
C PRO A 337 29.59 27.87 9.53
N LEU A 338 29.43 26.84 10.37
CA LEU A 338 28.60 25.67 10.09
C LEU A 338 27.24 25.74 10.82
N PRO A 339 26.15 25.24 10.21
CA PRO A 339 24.81 25.23 10.79
C PRO A 339 24.63 24.06 11.78
N ILE A 340 25.42 24.05 12.86
CA ILE A 340 25.34 23.00 13.89
C ILE A 340 24.28 23.39 14.92
N SER A 341 23.38 22.45 15.20
CA SER A 341 22.37 22.64 16.23
C SER A 341 23.01 22.59 17.63
N THR A 342 22.91 23.68 18.38
CA THR A 342 23.37 23.76 19.78
C THR A 342 22.25 23.48 20.79
N VAL A 343 21.15 22.84 20.34
CA VAL A 343 19.97 22.57 21.19
C VAL A 343 20.40 21.69 22.37
N GLY A 344 20.23 22.22 23.59
CA GLY A 344 20.47 21.51 24.85
C GLY A 344 21.80 21.81 25.56
N THR A 345 22.82 22.36 24.88
CA THR A 345 24.09 22.72 25.52
C THR A 345 24.05 24.12 26.13
N ARG A 346 23.85 24.22 27.45
CA ARG A 346 24.17 25.44 28.23
C ARG A 346 25.69 25.60 28.29
N GLY A 347 26.25 26.46 27.44
CA GLY A 347 27.68 26.78 27.46
C GLY A 347 28.18 27.44 26.18
N LYS A 348 29.49 27.75 26.13
CA LYS A 348 30.17 28.09 24.87
C LYS A 348 30.12 26.84 23.99
N GLY A 349 29.44 26.91 22.85
CA GLY A 349 29.32 25.80 21.90
C GLY A 349 30.68 25.26 21.44
N PRO A 350 30.71 24.09 20.77
CA PRO A 350 31.94 23.46 20.33
C PRO A 350 32.78 24.45 19.50
N LYS A 351 34.10 24.42 19.73
CA LYS A 351 35.06 25.21 18.95
C LYS A 351 34.91 24.89 17.46
N ARG A 352 35.23 25.85 16.59
CA ARG A 352 35.16 25.67 15.13
C ARG A 352 35.85 24.40 14.62
N ASP A 353 37.03 24.07 15.14
CA ASP A 353 37.75 22.86 14.76
C ASP A 353 36.92 21.58 15.05
N GLU A 354 36.22 21.58 16.18
CA GLU A 354 35.33 20.50 16.58
C GLU A 354 34.06 20.44 15.70
N GLN A 355 33.56 21.60 15.27
CA GLN A 355 32.43 21.71 14.34
C GLN A 355 32.75 21.05 12.99
N TYR A 356 33.91 21.37 12.39
CA TYR A 356 34.37 20.76 11.16
C TYR A 356 34.68 19.26 11.33
N ARG A 357 35.21 18.85 12.49
CA ARG A 357 35.41 17.43 12.81
C ARG A 357 34.09 16.64 12.80
N ILE A 358 33.04 17.18 13.41
CA ILE A 358 31.70 16.56 13.41
C ILE A 358 31.15 16.48 11.98
N MET A 359 31.24 17.56 11.21
CA MET A 359 30.80 17.61 9.81
C MET A 359 31.51 16.58 8.94
N TRP A 360 32.85 16.48 9.02
CA TRP A 360 33.62 15.50 8.26
C TRP A 360 33.28 14.05 8.64
N ASN A 361 33.09 13.76 9.93
CA ASN A 361 32.67 12.44 10.39
C ASN A 361 31.28 12.06 9.86
N GLU A 362 30.36 13.03 9.82
CA GLU A 362 29.01 12.83 9.29
C GLU A 362 29.05 12.59 7.77
N LEU A 363 29.81 13.40 7.03
CA LEU A 363 29.99 13.24 5.59
C LEU A 363 30.62 11.89 5.24
N GLU A 364 31.65 11.49 5.98
CA GLU A 364 32.26 10.18 5.83
C GLU A 364 31.26 9.06 6.12
N THR A 365 30.44 9.19 7.17
CA THR A 365 29.40 8.22 7.48
C THR A 365 28.46 8.05 6.29
N LEU A 366 27.93 9.15 5.74
CA LEU A 366 27.09 9.14 4.54
C LEU A 366 27.77 8.40 3.39
N VAL A 367 28.97 8.80 3.00
CA VAL A 367 29.69 8.22 1.85
C VAL A 367 30.00 6.73 2.06
N ARG A 368 30.40 6.34 3.28
CA ARG A 368 30.67 4.93 3.62
C ARG A 368 29.45 4.04 3.45
N THR A 369 28.24 4.54 3.70
CA THR A 369 27.01 3.73 3.51
C THR A 369 26.76 3.33 2.05
N HIS A 370 27.45 3.98 1.10
CA HIS A 370 27.31 3.77 -0.34
C HIS A 370 28.57 3.20 -1.02
N MET A 371 29.65 2.93 -0.28
CA MET A 371 30.92 2.47 -0.86
C MET A 371 30.79 1.19 -1.70
N GLY A 372 29.89 0.29 -1.30
CA GLY A 372 29.65 -0.99 -1.98
C GLY A 372 28.85 -0.87 -3.29
N SER A 373 28.37 0.32 -3.66
CA SER A 373 27.55 0.50 -4.87
C SER A 373 28.36 0.46 -6.16
N SER A 374 29.57 1.06 -6.19
CA SER A 374 30.50 0.97 -7.32
C SER A 374 31.90 1.47 -6.96
N GLU A 375 32.92 1.14 -7.77
CA GLU A 375 34.30 1.65 -7.60
C GLU A 375 34.38 3.19 -7.60
N ARG A 376 33.45 3.86 -8.28
CA ARG A 376 33.35 5.33 -8.27
C ARG A 376 32.94 5.88 -6.90
N HIS A 377 32.09 5.18 -6.15
CA HIS A 377 31.77 5.56 -4.77
C HIS A 377 33.00 5.44 -3.86
N GLN A 378 33.83 4.40 -4.08
CA GLN A 378 35.11 4.25 -3.39
C GLN A 378 36.05 5.44 -3.68
N ARG A 379 36.16 5.87 -4.95
CA ARG A 379 36.97 7.06 -5.30
C ARG A 379 36.51 8.34 -4.58
N VAL A 380 35.20 8.52 -4.37
CA VAL A 380 34.68 9.66 -3.61
C VAL A 380 35.06 9.54 -2.14
N LEU A 381 34.98 8.35 -1.55
CA LEU A 381 35.43 8.09 -0.17
C LEU A 381 36.93 8.38 0.01
N ASP A 382 37.76 7.93 -0.92
CA ASP A 382 39.20 8.17 -0.88
C ASP A 382 39.52 9.67 -0.90
N CYS A 383 38.75 10.45 -1.68
CA CYS A 383 38.86 11.91 -1.71
C CYS A 383 38.49 12.55 -0.35
N VAL A 384 37.40 12.11 0.30
CA VAL A 384 37.03 12.57 1.65
C VAL A 384 38.15 12.26 2.65
N LEU A 385 38.68 11.03 2.63
CA LEU A 385 39.74 10.60 3.55
C LEU A 385 41.07 11.33 3.34
N ALA A 386 41.40 11.69 2.10
CA ALA A 386 42.59 12.48 1.78
C ALA A 386 42.47 13.95 2.21
N CYS A 387 41.25 14.50 2.20
CA CYS A 387 40.99 15.91 2.48
C CYS A 387 40.75 16.21 3.96
N ARG A 388 40.22 15.26 4.74
CA ARG A 388 39.96 15.47 6.16
C ARG A 388 41.26 15.59 6.95
N SER A 389 41.29 16.48 7.93
CA SER A 389 42.39 16.59 8.90
C SER A 389 42.57 15.27 9.66
N LYS A 390 43.83 14.81 9.80
CA LYS A 390 44.13 13.52 10.46
C LYS A 390 43.67 13.54 11.92
N PRO A 391 43.10 12.44 12.45
CA PRO A 391 42.71 12.37 13.85
C PRO A 391 43.92 12.59 14.77
N PRO A 392 43.76 13.33 15.88
CA PRO A 392 44.86 13.74 16.76
C PRO A 392 45.67 12.58 17.36
N GLU A 393 45.11 11.37 17.45
CA GLU A 393 45.83 10.17 17.91
C GLU A 393 47.05 9.79 17.04
N GLU A 394 47.03 10.11 15.74
CA GLU A 394 48.19 9.90 14.85
C GLU A 394 49.28 10.98 15.01
N GLU A 395 48.89 12.21 15.36
CA GLU A 395 49.85 13.28 15.65
C GLU A 395 50.58 13.07 16.98
N ASP A 396 49.87 12.62 18.01
CA ASP A 396 50.45 12.39 19.34
C ASP A 396 51.44 11.21 19.34
N ARG A 397 51.23 10.20 18.50
CA ARG A 397 52.21 9.12 18.27
C ARG A 397 53.50 9.64 17.62
N LYS A 398 53.42 10.58 16.68
CA LYS A 398 54.59 11.21 16.06
C LYS A 398 55.32 12.18 16.99
N LYS A 399 54.59 12.91 17.85
CA LYS A 399 55.19 13.80 18.87
C LYS A 399 55.86 13.01 20.01
N ARG A 400 55.34 11.83 20.39
CA ARG A 400 55.99 10.94 21.37
C ARG A 400 57.22 10.21 20.81
N GLY A 401 57.24 9.87 19.52
CA GLY A 401 58.40 9.24 18.88
C GLY A 401 59.64 10.15 18.83
N ARG A 402 59.45 11.46 18.61
CA ARG A 402 60.54 12.42 18.42
C ARG A 402 61.26 12.86 19.70
N LYS A 403 60.72 12.53 20.89
CA LYS A 403 61.32 12.89 22.19
C LYS A 403 62.09 11.73 22.84
N ARG A 404 62.14 10.56 22.19
CA ARG A 404 62.75 9.33 22.75
C ARG A 404 64.00 8.85 22.00
N GLU A 405 64.50 9.61 21.02
CA GLU A 405 65.69 9.21 20.24
C GLU A 405 67.03 9.64 20.86
N ASP A 406 67.05 10.39 21.97
CA ASP A 406 68.31 10.93 22.55
C ASP A 406 68.76 10.31 23.88
N ARG A 407 68.14 9.21 24.34
CA ARG A 407 68.67 8.46 25.49
C ARG A 407 68.51 6.94 25.37
N GLU A 408 69.69 6.33 25.28
CA GLU A 408 70.11 5.04 25.83
C GLU A 408 69.85 3.77 25.00
N ASP A 409 70.99 3.33 24.46
CA ASP A 409 71.43 1.95 24.30
C ASP A 409 71.43 1.18 25.63
N LYS A 410 71.22 -0.15 25.55
CA LYS A 410 71.21 -1.21 26.58
C LYS A 410 69.98 -1.38 27.49
N GLY A 411 69.38 -2.58 27.38
CA GLY A 411 68.68 -3.24 28.49
C GLY A 411 67.51 -4.13 28.06
N GLU A 412 67.77 -5.41 27.82
CA GLU A 412 66.75 -6.44 27.64
C GLU A 412 65.92 -6.73 28.92
N LYS A 413 64.67 -7.15 28.67
CA LYS A 413 63.78 -8.07 29.40
C LYS A 413 62.66 -7.55 30.33
N ASN A 414 61.48 -8.14 30.02
CA ASN A 414 60.30 -8.50 30.81
C ASN A 414 59.11 -7.54 30.94
N GLY A 415 57.92 -8.07 30.63
CA GLY A 415 56.63 -7.61 31.11
C GLY A 415 55.49 -7.66 30.09
N LYS A 416 54.89 -8.84 29.87
CA LYS A 416 53.62 -9.05 29.15
C LYS A 416 52.60 -9.45 30.22
N ASP A 417 51.66 -8.57 30.58
CA ASP A 417 50.39 -8.88 31.30
C ASP A 417 49.65 -7.59 31.72
N SER A 418 49.08 -6.86 30.76
CA SER A 418 48.26 -5.67 31.10
C SER A 418 47.08 -5.41 30.17
N GLU A 419 47.04 -5.97 28.95
CA GLU A 419 45.95 -5.70 27.99
C GLU A 419 44.77 -6.66 28.11
N SER A 420 44.97 -7.87 28.64
CA SER A 420 43.91 -8.89 28.78
C SER A 420 42.91 -8.58 29.91
N GLU A 421 43.35 -7.99 31.03
CA GLU A 421 42.47 -7.67 32.17
C GLU A 421 41.49 -6.53 31.87
N ARG A 422 41.87 -5.54 31.04
CA ARG A 422 40.99 -4.41 30.70
C ARG A 422 39.82 -4.83 29.79
N SER A 423 40.06 -5.78 28.89
CA SER A 423 39.03 -6.29 27.97
C SER A 423 37.96 -7.11 28.69
N TRP A 424 38.34 -7.87 29.73
CA TRP A 424 37.40 -8.65 30.54
C TRP A 424 36.50 -7.77 31.42
N GLN A 425 37.05 -6.71 32.02
CA GLN A 425 36.28 -5.78 32.86
C GLN A 425 35.27 -4.93 32.06
N GLU A 426 35.57 -4.63 30.79
CA GLU A 426 34.65 -3.91 29.91
C GLU A 426 33.50 -4.80 29.43
N SER A 427 33.77 -6.09 29.21
CA SER A 427 32.76 -7.10 28.84
C SER A 427 31.77 -7.39 29.98
N GLU A 428 32.23 -7.47 31.23
CA GLU A 428 31.37 -7.64 32.41
C GLU A 428 30.46 -6.43 32.66
N ARG A 429 30.97 -5.20 32.46
CA ARG A 429 30.17 -3.97 32.62
C ARG A 429 29.07 -3.86 31.58
N LEU A 430 29.31 -4.29 30.34
CA LEU A 430 28.31 -4.31 29.28
C LEU A 430 27.22 -5.35 29.56
N LYS A 431 27.59 -6.51 30.12
CA LYS A 431 26.67 -7.57 30.51
C LYS A 431 25.78 -7.16 31.69
N ALA A 432 26.34 -6.45 32.67
CA ALA A 432 25.60 -5.91 33.80
C ALA A 432 24.64 -4.76 33.44
N ALA A 433 24.88 -4.05 32.33
CA ALA A 433 23.95 -3.04 31.80
C ALA A 433 22.76 -3.68 31.06
N LEU A 434 23.01 -4.75 30.31
CA LEU A 434 21.97 -5.50 29.60
C LEU A 434 21.07 -6.33 30.53
N GLU A 435 21.59 -6.83 31.65
CA GLU A 435 20.78 -7.47 32.70
C GLU A 435 19.85 -6.44 33.39
N ARG A 436 20.33 -5.21 33.61
CA ARG A 436 19.55 -4.13 34.23
C ARG A 436 18.40 -3.65 33.35
N ASP A 437 18.63 -3.47 32.05
CA ASP A 437 17.58 -3.11 31.09
C ASP A 437 16.53 -4.23 30.93
N ARG A 438 16.92 -5.50 31.16
CA ARG A 438 16.01 -6.66 31.11
C ARG A 438 15.16 -6.79 32.37
N GLU A 439 15.67 -6.42 33.54
CA GLU A 439 14.89 -6.33 34.79
C GLU A 439 13.92 -5.15 34.77
N GLU A 440 14.32 -4.00 34.21
CA GLU A 440 13.46 -2.80 34.11
C GLU A 440 12.27 -3.00 33.15
N LEU A 441 12.44 -3.80 32.10
CA LEU A 441 11.37 -4.24 31.20
C LEU A 441 10.43 -5.29 31.83
N ALA A 442 10.90 -6.06 32.81
CA ALA A 442 10.09 -7.05 33.52
C ALA A 442 9.27 -6.41 34.66
N GLU A 443 9.78 -5.34 35.29
CA GLU A 443 9.05 -4.58 36.31
C GLU A 443 7.91 -3.73 35.73
N ALA A 444 7.99 -3.32 34.46
CA ALA A 444 6.92 -2.57 33.79
C ALA A 444 5.65 -3.41 33.46
N GLU A 445 5.70 -4.74 33.59
CA GLU A 445 4.54 -5.63 33.35
C GLU A 445 3.83 -6.09 34.65
N VAL A 446 4.19 -5.57 35.82
CA VAL A 446 3.50 -5.90 37.08
C VAL A 446 2.76 -4.69 37.64
N ILE A 447 1.60 -4.40 37.06
CA ILE A 447 0.56 -3.60 37.72
C ILE A 447 -0.48 -4.57 38.30
N LYS A 448 -0.35 -4.85 39.60
CA LYS A 448 -1.39 -5.34 40.51
C LYS A 448 -1.76 -4.13 41.39
N ASP A 449 -2.98 -3.75 41.72
CA ASP A 449 -4.23 -4.48 41.93
C ASP A 449 -5.45 -3.52 41.79
N SER A 450 -6.59 -4.09 41.41
CA SER A 450 -7.86 -3.87 42.12
C SER A 450 -8.63 -5.21 42.14
N PRO A 451 -9.32 -5.59 43.24
CA PRO A 451 -9.53 -6.98 43.60
C PRO A 451 -10.96 -7.44 43.30
N ASP A 452 -11.16 -8.27 42.27
CA ASP A 452 -12.16 -9.36 42.27
C ASP A 452 -12.05 -10.16 40.96
N SER A 453 -11.40 -11.33 40.97
CA SER A 453 -11.66 -12.47 40.06
C SER A 453 -10.64 -13.62 40.27
N PRO A 454 -11.06 -14.89 40.13
CA PRO A 454 -10.35 -16.05 40.70
C PRO A 454 -9.15 -16.55 39.86
N GLU A 455 -8.24 -17.25 40.56
CA GLU A 455 -6.94 -17.76 40.11
C GLU A 455 -6.99 -18.69 38.87
N PRO A 456 -6.06 -18.57 37.91
CA PRO A 456 -5.83 -19.60 36.90
C PRO A 456 -4.77 -20.62 37.33
N LEU A 457 -5.12 -21.90 37.15
CA LEU A 457 -4.32 -23.08 37.40
C LEU A 457 -3.02 -23.11 36.59
N ASN A 458 -1.92 -23.35 37.30
CA ASN A 458 -0.61 -23.69 36.75
C ASN A 458 -0.67 -24.88 35.79
N LYS A 459 -0.06 -24.72 34.60
CA LYS A 459 0.94 -25.63 34.02
C LYS A 459 1.43 -25.11 32.67
N LYS A 460 2.68 -24.61 32.65
CA LYS A 460 3.47 -24.45 31.41
C LYS A 460 3.88 -25.84 30.91
N PRO A 461 4.02 -26.01 29.59
CA PRO A 461 5.20 -26.66 29.04
C PRO A 461 6.04 -25.63 28.28
N ARG A 462 7.34 -25.72 28.56
CA ARG A 462 8.43 -24.99 27.93
C ARG A 462 8.59 -25.53 26.51
N LEU A 463 8.35 -24.71 25.49
CA LEU A 463 8.76 -25.00 24.11
C LEU A 463 10.03 -24.21 23.82
N GLU A 464 11.08 -24.97 23.52
CA GLU A 464 12.35 -24.48 23.02
C GLU A 464 12.10 -23.80 21.68
N VAL A 465 12.45 -22.52 21.60
CA VAL A 465 12.55 -21.79 20.33
C VAL A 465 13.85 -22.27 19.71
N GLU A 466 13.75 -23.13 18.69
CA GLU A 466 14.88 -23.39 17.80
C GLU A 466 15.31 -22.06 17.17
N ASP A 467 16.60 -21.78 17.33
CA ASP A 467 17.33 -20.66 16.75
C ASP A 467 16.99 -20.53 15.25
N VAL A 468 16.23 -19.50 14.90
CA VAL A 468 16.33 -18.91 13.56
C VAL A 468 17.72 -18.30 13.47
N GLN A 469 18.66 -19.08 12.95
CA GLN A 469 19.99 -18.60 12.64
C GLN A 469 19.95 -17.40 11.69
N PRO A 470 20.94 -16.52 11.82
CA PRO A 470 20.70 -15.09 11.84
C PRO A 470 20.70 -14.50 10.44
N ALA A 471 19.97 -13.38 10.31
CA ALA A 471 20.25 -12.38 9.30
C ALA A 471 21.78 -12.22 9.18
N GLU A 472 22.32 -12.39 7.96
CA GLU A 472 23.67 -12.00 7.66
C GLU A 472 23.91 -10.62 8.27
N LYS A 473 24.90 -10.52 9.16
CA LYS A 473 25.32 -9.26 9.75
C LYS A 473 25.84 -8.36 8.64
N ALA A 474 24.95 -7.65 7.97
CA ALA A 474 25.30 -6.49 7.18
C ALA A 474 25.92 -5.48 8.17
N LYS A 475 27.24 -5.37 8.17
CA LYS A 475 28.02 -4.38 8.92
C LYS A 475 27.82 -2.99 8.30
N GLY A 476 26.57 -2.57 8.15
CA GLY A 476 26.18 -1.29 7.56
C GLY A 476 24.99 -0.70 8.30
N PRO A 477 24.83 0.63 8.27
CA PRO A 477 23.68 1.29 8.89
C PRO A 477 22.38 0.80 8.26
N VAL A 478 21.39 0.53 9.11
CA VAL A 478 20.06 0.03 8.73
C VAL A 478 19.26 1.18 8.10
N SER A 479 18.69 0.97 6.91
CA SER A 479 17.88 1.99 6.24
C SER A 479 16.56 2.28 6.98
N LEU A 480 15.99 3.48 6.83
CA LEU A 480 14.66 3.78 7.39
C LEU A 480 13.59 2.82 6.86
N LEU A 481 13.69 2.42 5.58
CA LEU A 481 12.77 1.42 5.02
C LEU A 481 12.85 0.10 5.79
N THR A 482 14.07 -0.40 6.05
CA THR A 482 14.28 -1.64 6.81
C THR A 482 13.76 -1.51 8.25
N MET A 483 14.01 -0.39 8.93
CA MET A 483 13.49 -0.14 10.27
C MET A 483 11.95 -0.19 10.29
N TRP A 484 11.32 0.49 9.33
CA TRP A 484 9.86 0.50 9.19
C TRP A 484 9.31 -0.89 8.89
N THR A 485 9.87 -1.59 7.92
CA THR A 485 9.45 -2.94 7.54
C THR A 485 9.56 -3.91 8.72
N ASN A 486 10.66 -3.87 9.47
CA ASN A 486 10.83 -4.72 10.65
C ASN A 486 9.79 -4.40 11.74
N ARG A 487 9.51 -3.12 12.00
CA ARG A 487 8.49 -2.70 12.97
C ARG A 487 7.10 -3.19 12.57
N ILE A 488 6.73 -3.03 11.30
CA ILE A 488 5.42 -3.46 10.79
C ILE A 488 5.29 -4.99 10.82
N ASN A 489 6.33 -5.72 10.42
CA ASN A 489 6.32 -7.18 10.48
C ASN A 489 6.14 -7.69 11.91
N THR A 490 6.84 -7.09 12.88
CA THR A 490 6.68 -7.41 14.31
C THR A 490 5.29 -7.04 14.84
N ALA A 491 4.72 -5.91 14.41
CA ALA A 491 3.37 -5.53 14.81
C ALA A 491 2.30 -6.48 14.21
N ASN A 492 2.50 -6.92 12.96
CA ASN A 492 1.60 -7.83 12.28
C ASN A 492 1.70 -9.25 12.84
N SER A 493 2.90 -9.74 13.18
CA SER A 493 3.07 -11.06 13.79
C SER A 493 2.41 -11.17 15.16
N ARG A 494 2.24 -10.05 15.88
CA ARG A 494 1.48 -10.00 17.13
C ARG A 494 -0.04 -10.02 16.94
N LYS A 495 -0.54 -9.60 15.76
CA LYS A 495 -1.98 -9.50 15.45
C LYS A 495 -2.54 -10.69 14.69
N HIS A 496 -1.69 -11.50 14.07
CA HIS A 496 -2.09 -12.68 13.33
C HIS A 496 -1.52 -13.94 13.98
N GLN A 497 -2.38 -14.90 14.29
CA GLN A 497 -1.92 -16.27 14.53
C GLN A 497 -1.15 -16.73 13.29
N GLU A 498 0.03 -17.30 13.50
CA GLU A 498 0.85 -17.80 12.40
C GLU A 498 0.06 -18.82 11.58
N PHE A 499 0.19 -18.75 10.25
CA PHE A 499 -0.51 -19.68 9.36
C PHE A 499 -0.10 -21.12 9.73
N ALA A 500 -1.04 -21.95 10.17
CA ALA A 500 -0.76 -23.31 10.65
C ALA A 500 0.05 -24.15 9.63
N GLY A 501 -0.17 -23.93 8.34
CA GLY A 501 0.60 -24.60 7.29
C GLY A 501 2.07 -24.19 7.23
N ARG A 502 2.45 -22.99 7.69
CA ARG A 502 3.85 -22.55 7.80
C ARG A 502 4.55 -23.19 8.99
N VAL A 503 3.86 -23.34 10.11
CA VAL A 503 4.34 -24.06 11.30
C VAL A 503 4.66 -25.53 10.98
N ASN A 504 3.82 -26.15 10.13
CA ASN A 504 3.99 -27.54 9.70
C ASN A 504 4.71 -27.68 8.35
N SER A 505 5.33 -26.61 7.84
CA SER A 505 5.98 -26.66 6.54
C SER A 505 7.36 -27.29 6.62
N VAL A 506 7.67 -28.16 5.66
CA VAL A 506 9.03 -28.66 5.43
C VAL A 506 9.56 -27.91 4.21
N ASN A 507 10.73 -27.25 4.32
CA ASN A 507 11.34 -26.44 3.26
C ASN A 507 10.43 -25.32 2.70
N ASN A 508 9.72 -24.57 3.56
CA ASN A 508 8.79 -23.51 3.16
C ASN A 508 7.63 -23.98 2.26
N LYS A 509 7.34 -25.29 2.24
CA LYS A 509 6.19 -25.87 1.55
C LYS A 509 5.25 -26.50 2.57
N ALA A 510 4.03 -25.97 2.64
CA ALA A 510 2.96 -26.53 3.44
C ALA A 510 2.22 -27.58 2.60
N GLU A 511 2.17 -28.82 3.06
CA GLU A 511 1.33 -29.83 2.40
C GLU A 511 -0.14 -29.57 2.71
N LEU A 512 -0.94 -29.34 1.68
CA LEU A 512 -2.39 -29.23 1.79
C LEU A 512 -3.01 -30.63 1.72
N TYR A 513 -4.15 -30.81 2.39
CA TYR A 513 -4.95 -32.03 2.31
C TYR A 513 -4.26 -33.32 2.81
N GLN A 514 -3.48 -33.25 3.89
CA GLN A 514 -2.85 -34.44 4.51
C GLN A 514 -3.89 -35.54 4.83
N HIS A 515 -5.08 -35.16 5.30
CA HIS A 515 -6.20 -36.09 5.56
C HIS A 515 -6.67 -36.87 4.32
N LEU A 516 -6.53 -36.32 3.11
CA LEU A 516 -6.88 -37.01 1.85
C LEU A 516 -5.77 -37.96 1.37
N LYS A 517 -4.55 -37.83 1.88
CA LYS A 517 -3.46 -38.81 1.65
C LYS A 517 -3.64 -40.02 2.56
N ASP A 518 -4.05 -39.80 3.81
CA ASP A 518 -4.30 -40.87 4.78
C ASP A 518 -5.48 -41.77 4.38
N GLU A 519 -6.53 -41.21 3.74
CA GLU A 519 -7.64 -42.02 3.19
C GLU A 519 -7.27 -42.83 1.93
N ASN A 520 -6.21 -42.45 1.21
CA ASN A 520 -5.82 -43.07 -0.07
C ASN A 520 -4.56 -43.93 0.01
N GLY A 521 -4.05 -44.26 1.21
CA GLY A 521 -3.16 -45.41 1.47
C GLY A 521 -2.04 -45.66 0.45
N MET A 522 -1.35 -44.62 -0.04
CA MET A 522 -0.27 -44.77 -1.01
C MET A 522 1.01 -44.13 -0.48
N ASP A 523 1.87 -44.98 0.08
CA ASP A 523 3.23 -44.63 0.52
C ASP A 523 4.13 -44.42 -0.73
N PRO A 524 4.74 -43.25 -0.95
CA PRO A 524 5.53 -42.97 -2.16
C PRO A 524 7.01 -43.32 -1.97
N HIS A 525 7.31 -44.45 -1.33
CA HIS A 525 8.69 -44.85 -1.03
C HIS A 525 9.06 -46.24 -1.56
N GLU A 526 8.59 -46.64 -2.73
CA GLU A 526 9.21 -47.75 -3.45
C GLU A 526 8.86 -47.70 -4.95
N ASN A 527 9.69 -47.03 -5.76
CA ASN A 527 9.96 -47.50 -7.12
C ASN A 527 11.16 -46.77 -7.72
N GLY A 528 12.32 -47.39 -7.53
CA GLY A 528 13.56 -46.93 -8.13
C GLY A 528 14.65 -47.98 -8.04
N LYS A 529 14.39 -49.20 -8.56
CA LYS A 529 15.46 -50.15 -8.95
C LYS A 529 14.94 -51.33 -9.79
N ALA A 530 15.50 -51.42 -11.00
CA ALA A 530 15.67 -52.58 -11.90
C ALA A 530 14.36 -53.18 -12.51
N MET A 531 14.24 -53.32 -13.83
CA MET A 531 15.00 -54.25 -14.66
C MET A 531 14.77 -53.97 -16.16
N ARG A 532 15.83 -54.20 -16.94
CA ARG A 532 16.00 -54.45 -18.38
C ARG A 532 14.92 -54.02 -19.37
#